data_AF-A0A1E1W4X7-F1
#
_entry.id   AF-A0A1E1W4X7-F1
#
_cell.length_a   1.000
_cell.length_b   1.000
_cell.length_c   1.000
_cell.angle_alpha   90.00
_cell.angle_beta   90.00
_cell.angle_gamma   90.00
#
_symmetry.space_group_name_H-M   'P 1'
#
loop_
_entity.id
_entity.type
_entity.pdbx_description
1 polymer ?
#
loop_
_entity_poly.entity_id
_entity_poly.type
_entity_poly.pdbx_seq_one_letter_code
_entity_poly.pdbx_strand_id
1 'polypeptide(L)'
;MPRVKIDYVVSFSSESSDAPASNLLANEAGRGRWLCPQGEPSCSVLLQLAKAVQISSITIGAHHAALVEVLVGRSEKPNDPFEVLVAISVFLSPMDSRRLPSGDAAAER
;
A
#
# COMPACT_ATOMS: atom_id res chain seq x y z
N MET A 1 9.61 17.46 8.31
CA MET A 1 10.19 16.81 7.12
C MET A 1 9.22 16.99 5.95
N PRO A 2 9.68 17.34 4.73
CA PRO A 2 8.78 17.51 3.60
C PRO A 2 8.15 16.17 3.19
N ARG A 3 6.85 16.18 2.88
CA ARG A 3 6.16 14.98 2.39
C ARG A 3 6.64 14.63 0.99
N VAL A 4 6.90 13.36 0.76
CA VAL A 4 7.26 12.84 -0.57
C VAL A 4 5.99 12.80 -1.42
N LYS A 5 6.02 13.44 -2.59
CA LYS A 5 4.90 13.42 -3.54
C LYS A 5 4.95 12.17 -4.41
N ILE A 6 3.88 11.39 -4.38
CA ILE A 6 3.61 10.32 -5.35
C ILE A 6 2.99 10.97 -6.58
N ASP A 7 3.45 10.60 -7.77
CA ASP A 7 3.02 11.18 -9.04
C ASP A 7 1.90 10.37 -9.68
N TYR A 8 2.13 9.08 -9.92
CA TYR A 8 1.12 8.18 -10.49
C TYR A 8 1.35 6.72 -10.07
N VAL A 9 0.34 5.88 -10.29
CA VAL A 9 0.42 4.43 -10.12
C VAL A 9 1.02 3.82 -11.39
N VAL A 10 2.16 3.14 -11.27
CA VAL A 10 2.82 2.48 -12.40
C VAL A 10 2.10 1.19 -12.74
N SER A 11 1.81 0.38 -11.73
CA SER A 11 1.10 -0.90 -11.85
C SER A 11 0.55 -1.34 -10.50
N PHE A 12 -0.37 -2.30 -10.53
CA PHE A 12 -0.90 -3.01 -9.37
C PHE A 12 -1.16 -4.46 -9.76
N SER A 13 -1.13 -5.37 -8.78
CA SER A 13 -1.47 -6.78 -9.02
C SER A 13 -2.98 -7.00 -9.11
N SER A 14 -3.73 -6.28 -8.28
CA SER A 14 -5.19 -6.32 -8.21
C SER A 14 -5.74 -5.09 -7.51
N GLU A 15 -7.00 -4.77 -7.76
CA GLU A 15 -7.72 -3.70 -7.08
C GLU A 15 -9.23 -3.95 -7.10
N SER A 16 -9.93 -3.39 -6.13
CA SER A 16 -11.38 -3.37 -6.09
C SER A 16 -11.93 -2.14 -6.81
N SER A 17 -13.07 -2.29 -7.51
CA SER A 17 -13.70 -1.21 -8.27
C SER A 17 -14.13 -0.01 -7.43
N ASP A 18 -14.46 -0.21 -6.15
CA ASP A 18 -14.84 0.83 -5.18
C ASP A 18 -13.64 1.50 -4.50
N ALA A 19 -12.48 0.85 -4.49
CA ALA A 19 -11.29 1.26 -3.77
C ALA A 19 -10.01 1.01 -4.59
N PRO A 20 -9.83 1.70 -5.74
CA PRO A 20 -8.69 1.50 -6.64
C PRO A 20 -7.36 2.02 -6.06
N ALA A 21 -6.25 1.59 -6.64
CA ALA A 21 -4.90 1.99 -6.24
C ALA A 21 -4.66 3.50 -6.41
N SER A 22 -5.36 4.14 -7.35
CA SER A 22 -5.30 5.60 -7.58
C SER A 22 -5.71 6.43 -6.35
N ASN A 23 -6.48 5.85 -5.41
CA ASN A 23 -6.81 6.50 -4.15
C ASN A 23 -5.57 6.83 -3.29
N LEU A 24 -4.47 6.09 -3.47
CA LEU A 24 -3.22 6.32 -2.73
C LEU A 24 -2.46 7.57 -3.21
N LEU A 25 -2.85 8.17 -4.35
CA LEU A 25 -2.27 9.41 -4.85
C LEU A 25 -2.72 10.64 -4.05
N ALA A 26 -3.78 10.51 -3.25
CA ALA A 26 -4.21 11.55 -2.33
C ALA A 26 -3.10 11.81 -1.29
N ASN A 27 -2.62 13.06 -1.22
CA ASN A 27 -1.47 13.44 -0.38
C ASN A 27 -1.78 13.47 1.14
N GLU A 28 -2.93 12.95 1.55
CA GLU A 28 -3.40 12.86 2.93
C GLU A 28 -3.70 11.40 3.27
N ALA A 29 -2.93 10.87 4.22
CA ALA A 29 -3.19 9.54 4.77
C ALA A 29 -4.62 9.48 5.33
N GLY A 30 -5.41 8.50 4.88
CA GLY A 30 -6.80 8.32 5.28
C GLY A 30 -7.85 8.95 4.36
N ARG A 31 -7.47 9.72 3.33
CA ARG A 31 -8.41 10.26 2.31
C ARG A 31 -8.58 9.34 1.10
N GLY A 32 -8.74 8.05 1.36
CA GLY A 32 -8.86 7.03 0.33
C GLY A 32 -8.13 5.77 0.76
N ARG A 33 -8.65 4.62 0.33
CA ARG A 33 -8.04 3.31 0.58
C ARG A 33 -7.94 2.57 -0.73
N TRP A 34 -6.89 1.76 -0.84
CA TRP A 34 -6.76 0.74 -1.87
C TRP A 34 -7.13 -0.59 -1.24
N LEU A 35 -8.06 -1.30 -1.86
CA LEU A 35 -8.45 -2.65 -1.46
C LEU A 35 -8.27 -3.60 -2.64
N CYS A 36 -8.07 -4.87 -2.33
CA CYS A 36 -8.12 -5.95 -3.29
C CYS A 36 -9.43 -6.73 -3.18
N PRO A 37 -9.81 -7.45 -4.25
CA PRO A 37 -10.91 -8.40 -4.20
C PRO A 37 -10.74 -9.43 -3.08
N GLN A 38 -11.87 -9.91 -2.54
CA GLN A 38 -11.86 -10.93 -1.51
C GLN A 38 -11.29 -12.25 -2.06
N GLY A 39 -10.48 -12.94 -1.25
CA GLY A 39 -9.89 -14.24 -1.58
C GLY A 39 -8.46 -14.15 -2.11
N GLU A 40 -7.94 -12.95 -2.35
CA GLU A 40 -6.53 -12.78 -2.71
C GLU A 40 -5.62 -12.90 -1.48
N PRO A 41 -4.57 -13.75 -1.52
CA PRO A 41 -3.68 -13.95 -0.38
C PRO A 41 -2.69 -12.79 -0.20
N SER A 42 -2.38 -12.05 -1.26
CA SER A 42 -1.47 -10.90 -1.25
C SER A 42 -1.74 -9.99 -2.44
N CYS A 43 -1.34 -8.73 -2.30
CA CYS A 43 -1.40 -7.73 -3.35
C CYS A 43 -0.16 -6.84 -3.35
N SER A 44 0.15 -6.25 -4.50
CA SER A 44 1.21 -5.25 -4.64
C SER A 44 0.75 -4.07 -5.49
N VAL A 45 1.29 -2.89 -5.16
CA VAL A 45 1.12 -1.65 -5.92
C VAL A 45 2.49 -1.01 -6.11
N LEU A 46 2.76 -0.56 -7.32
CA LEU A 46 3.97 0.16 -7.68
C LEU A 46 3.65 1.63 -7.91
N LEU A 47 4.28 2.50 -7.12
CA LEU A 47 4.03 3.93 -7.10
C LEU A 47 5.24 4.71 -7.58
N GLN A 48 5.06 5.58 -8.57
CA GLN A 48 6.11 6.46 -9.05
C GLN A 48 6.17 7.72 -8.18
N LEU A 49 7.36 8.05 -7.66
CA LEU A 49 7.58 9.32 -6.97
C LEU A 49 7.83 10.43 -8.00
N ALA A 50 7.40 11.66 -7.67
CA ALA A 50 7.55 12.82 -8.56
C ALA A 50 9.03 13.16 -8.87
N LYS A 51 9.95 12.74 -8.00
CA LYS A 51 11.40 12.78 -8.22
C LYS A 51 12.09 11.77 -7.32
N ALA A 52 13.32 11.38 -7.67
CA ALA A 52 14.16 10.59 -6.80
C ALA A 52 14.47 11.38 -5.51
N VAL A 53 14.21 10.77 -4.36
CA VAL A 53 14.44 11.36 -3.03
C VAL A 53 14.91 10.30 -2.05
N GLN A 54 15.60 10.73 -1.00
CA GLN A 54 15.87 9.87 0.16
C GLN A 54 14.63 9.80 1.04
N ILE A 55 14.14 8.59 1.31
CA ILE A 55 13.00 8.34 2.18
C ILE A 55 13.51 8.21 3.62
N SER A 56 13.13 9.13 4.49
CA SER A 56 13.55 9.13 5.91
C SER A 56 12.57 8.43 6.84
N SER A 57 11.30 8.40 6.46
CA SER A 57 10.22 7.82 7.26
C SER A 57 9.06 7.43 6.34
N ILE A 58 8.34 6.38 6.69
CA ILE A 58 7.17 5.89 5.98
C ILE A 58 6.03 5.75 7.00
N THR A 59 4.84 6.19 6.63
CA THR A 59 3.62 6.02 7.42
C THR A 59 2.61 5.24 6.59
N ILE A 60 2.13 4.12 7.10
CA ILE A 60 1.20 3.22 6.41
C ILE A 60 -0.04 3.04 7.29
N GLY A 61 -1.21 3.36 6.73
CA GLY A 61 -2.49 2.96 7.31
C GLY A 61 -2.93 1.63 6.70
N ALA A 62 -2.67 0.53 7.40
CA ALA A 62 -3.10 -0.79 6.94
C ALA A 62 -4.60 -1.00 7.22
N HIS A 63 -5.34 -1.48 6.22
CA HIS A 63 -6.75 -1.81 6.34
C HIS A 63 -6.97 -3.26 5.89
N HIS A 64 -7.21 -4.16 6.85
CA HIS A 64 -7.32 -5.61 6.61
C HIS A 64 -6.09 -6.29 5.96
N ALA A 65 -4.92 -5.65 6.03
CA ALA A 65 -3.65 -6.26 5.66
C ALA A 65 -2.91 -6.72 6.93
N ALA A 66 -2.54 -8.00 6.99
CA ALA A 66 -1.84 -8.56 8.15
C ALA A 66 -0.34 -8.25 8.14
N LEU A 67 0.25 -8.25 6.95
CA LEU A 67 1.67 -8.07 6.70
C LEU A 67 1.83 -7.01 5.61
N VAL A 68 2.80 -6.11 5.77
CA VAL A 68 3.16 -5.12 4.75
C VAL A 68 4.68 -5.07 4.60
N GLU A 69 5.15 -5.05 3.36
CA GLU A 69 6.54 -4.85 3.00
C GLU A 69 6.63 -3.63 2.06
N VAL A 70 7.73 -2.88 2.13
CA VAL A 70 8.00 -1.78 1.21
C VAL A 70 9.35 -2.00 0.56
N LEU A 71 9.33 -2.07 -0.77
CA LEU A 71 10.52 -2.15 -1.59
C LEU A 71 10.69 -0.86 -2.41
N VAL A 72 11.92 -0.55 -2.79
CA VAL A 72 12.28 0.64 -3.57
C VAL A 72 13.15 0.27 -4.76
N GLY A 73 12.99 1.01 -5.84
CA GLY A 73 13.74 0.83 -7.08
C GLY A 73 13.94 2.16 -7.76
N ARG A 74 14.87 2.20 -8.72
CA ARG A 74 15.14 3.39 -9.52
C ARG A 74 14.50 3.24 -10.89
N SER A 75 13.64 4.17 -11.26
CA SER A 75 12.96 4.15 -12.56
C SER A 75 13.94 4.25 -13.74
N GLU A 76 15.15 4.76 -13.53
CA GLU A 76 16.21 4.78 -14.56
C GLU A 76 16.78 3.37 -14.86
N LYS A 77 16.54 2.39 -13.98
CA LYS A 77 17.01 1.01 -14.11
C LYS A 77 15.86 0.03 -13.84
N PRO A 78 14.87 -0.06 -14.75
CA PRO A 78 13.67 -0.87 -14.53
C PRO A 78 13.91 -2.38 -14.45
N ASN A 79 15.08 -2.85 -14.90
CA ASN A 79 15.46 -4.27 -14.83
C ASN A 79 16.20 -4.64 -13.54
N ASP A 80 16.64 -3.65 -12.75
CA ASP A 80 17.28 -3.92 -11.47
C ASP A 80 16.21 -4.40 -10.47
N PRO A 81 16.52 -5.38 -9.60
CA PRO A 81 15.58 -5.83 -8.59
C PRO A 81 15.27 -4.71 -7.60
N PHE A 82 14.05 -4.69 -7.09
CA PHE A 82 13.70 -3.79 -5.99
C PHE A 82 14.46 -4.19 -4.72
N GLU A 83 14.91 -3.20 -3.96
CA GLU A 83 15.58 -3.37 -2.67
C GLU A 83 14.58 -3.17 -1.51
N VAL A 84 14.72 -3.96 -0.45
CA VAL A 84 13.84 -3.86 0.72
C VAL A 84 14.17 -2.60 1.51
N LEU A 85 13.23 -1.67 1.60
CA LEU A 85 13.34 -0.48 2.44
C LEU A 85 12.70 -0.70 3.82
N VAL A 86 11.54 -1.35 3.85
CA VAL A 86 10.86 -1.77 5.07
C VAL A 86 10.60 -3.26 4.93
N ALA A 87 11.32 -4.06 5.73
CA ALA A 87 11.07 -5.50 5.81
C ALA A 87 9.63 -5.77 6.27
N ILE A 88 9.16 -7.00 6.01
CA ILE A 88 7.82 -7.44 6.39
C ILE A 88 7.50 -7.02 7.83
N SER A 89 6.52 -6.15 7.94
CA SER A 89 6.02 -5.59 9.20
C SER A 89 4.65 -6.18 9.50
N VAL A 90 4.46 -6.64 10.74
CA VAL A 90 3.22 -7.28 11.18
C VAL A 90 2.26 -6.22 11.71
N PHE A 91 1.11 -6.08 11.08
CA PHE A 91 0.02 -5.18 11.50
C PHE A 91 -1.09 -5.91 12.25
N LEU A 92 -1.30 -7.20 11.98
CA LEU A 92 -2.31 -8.03 12.63
C LEU A 92 -1.73 -9.39 12.99
N SER A 93 -2.08 -9.94 14.15
CA SER A 93 -1.76 -11.33 14.46
C SER A 93 -2.63 -12.28 13.62
N PRO A 94 -2.22 -13.54 13.43
CA PRO A 94 -3.07 -14.52 12.74
C PRO A 94 -4.44 -14.70 13.40
N MET A 95 -4.54 -14.50 14.71
CA MET A 95 -5.82 -14.57 15.42
C MET A 95 -6.71 -13.36 15.09
N ASP A 96 -6.13 -12.17 15.01
CA ASP A 96 -6.87 -10.94 14.69
C ASP A 96 -7.36 -10.99 13.24
N SER A 97 -6.52 -11.45 12.30
CA SER A 97 -6.89 -11.60 10.89
C SER A 97 -8.09 -12.51 10.68
N ARG A 98 -8.25 -13.58 11.47
CA ARG A 98 -9.42 -14.49 11.39
C ARG A 98 -10.68 -13.92 12.02
N ARG A 99 -10.56 -12.92 12.90
CA ARG A 99 -11.67 -12.31 13.63
C ARG A 99 -12.18 -11.04 12.95
N LEU A 100 -11.44 -10.49 11.99
CA LEU A 100 -11.89 -9.35 11.22
C LEU A 100 -13.16 -9.72 10.43
N PRO A 101 -14.22 -8.91 10.53
CA PRO A 101 -15.43 -9.16 9.77
C PRO A 101 -15.14 -9.09 8.27
N SER A 102 -15.61 -10.10 7.53
CA SER A 102 -15.54 -10.11 6.07
C SER A 102 -16.66 -9.24 5.49
N GLY A 103 -16.34 -7.98 5.15
CA GLY A 103 -17.22 -7.10 4.36
C GLY A 103 -18.17 -6.21 5.17
N ASP A 104 -18.18 -4.92 4.82
CA ASP A 104 -19.18 -3.86 5.03
C ASP A 104 -19.80 -3.57 6.41
N ALA A 105 -19.43 -4.29 7.49
CA ALA A 105 -19.94 -3.96 8.83
C ALA A 105 -19.21 -2.78 9.51
N ALA A 106 -18.16 -2.20 8.89
CA ALA A 106 -17.34 -1.15 9.48
C ALA A 106 -17.59 0.26 8.92
N ALA A 107 -18.58 0.43 8.03
CA ALA A 107 -18.94 1.75 7.49
C ALA A 107 -19.87 2.57 8.40
N GLU A 108 -20.29 2.02 9.55
CA GLU A 108 -21.21 2.68 10.47
C GLU A 108 -20.74 2.52 11.92
N ARG A 109 -19.77 3.34 12.32
CA ARG A 109 -19.53 3.76 13.72
C ARG A 109 -18.57 4.93 13.79
#